data_AF-A0A2V6NKA4-F1
#
_entry.id   AF-A0A2V6NKA4-F1
#
_cell.length_a   1.000
_cell.length_b   1.000
_cell.length_c   1.000
_cell.angle_alpha   90.00
_cell.angle_beta   90.00
_cell.angle_gamma   90.00
#
_symmetry.space_group_name_H-M   'P 1'
#
loop_
_entity.id
_entity.type
_entity.pdbx_description
1 polymer ?
#
loop_
_entity_poly.entity_id
_entity_poly.type
_entity_poly.pdbx_seq_one_letter_code
_entity_poly.pdbx_strand_id
1 'polypeptide(L)'
;GQHALEMVLLTLRKMAAGGLHDHIGGGFHRYSVDAHWHVPHFEKMLYDQAQLASAFFDAFQITGDAECAATVRDILDYVRRDMTSPEGGFYSAE
;
A
#
# COMPACT_ATOMS: atom_id res chain seq x y z
N GLY A 1 10.84 1.79 -21.44
CA GLY A 1 11.24 2.40 -20.17
C GLY A 1 10.23 3.44 -19.75
N GLN A 2 10.31 4.64 -20.30
CA GLN A 2 9.51 5.81 -19.91
C GLN A 2 7.99 5.54 -19.79
N HIS A 3 7.37 5.02 -20.85
CA HIS A 3 5.92 4.76 -20.85
C HIS A 3 5.48 3.75 -19.77
N ALA A 4 6.30 2.72 -19.52
CA ALA A 4 6.01 1.75 -18.46
C ALA A 4 6.10 2.39 -17.07
N LEU A 5 7.08 3.27 -16.86
CA LEU A 5 7.21 4.03 -15.61
C LEU A 5 6.02 4.96 -15.39
N GLU A 6 5.56 5.65 -16.43
CA GLU A 6 4.37 6.50 -16.37
C GLU A 6 3.11 5.72 -15.98
N MET A 7 2.91 4.53 -16.57
CA MET A 7 1.79 3.65 -16.20
C MET A 7 1.87 3.22 -14.73
N VAL A 8 3.04 2.80 -14.26
CA VAL A 8 3.24 2.38 -12.86
C VAL A 8 2.97 3.54 -11.90
N LEU A 9 3.55 4.71 -12.14
CA LEU A 9 3.36 5.88 -11.27
C LEU A 9 1.90 6.34 -11.23
N LEU A 10 1.23 6.35 -12.38
CA LEU A 10 -0.20 6.69 -12.43
C LEU A 10 -1.00 5.72 -11.56
N THR A 11 -0.82 4.40 -11.74
CA THR A 11 -1.55 3.39 -10.97
C THR A 11 -1.27 3.50 -9.47
N LEU A 12 0.00 3.56 -9.07
CA LEU A 12 0.40 3.64 -7.66
C LEU A 12 -0.16 4.90 -6.98
N ARG A 13 -0.05 6.08 -7.62
CA ARG A 13 -0.61 7.32 -7.06
C ARG A 13 -2.12 7.28 -6.96
N LYS A 14 -2.82 6.68 -7.94
CA LYS A 14 -4.28 6.52 -7.89
C LYS A 14 -4.72 5.55 -6.80
N MET A 15 -3.97 4.47 -6.55
CA MET A 15 -4.23 3.57 -5.44
C MET A 15 -4.01 4.27 -4.09
N ALA A 16 -2.88 4.97 -3.92
CA ALA A 16 -2.56 5.69 -2.69
C ALA A 16 -3.54 6.83 -2.37
N ALA A 17 -4.08 7.49 -3.39
CA ALA A 17 -5.09 8.54 -3.23
C ALA A 17 -6.53 8.01 -3.10
N GLY A 18 -6.77 6.74 -3.42
CA GLY A 18 -8.10 6.12 -3.44
C GLY A 18 -8.52 5.55 -2.08
N GLY A 19 -9.73 4.97 -2.04
CA GLY A 19 -10.29 4.33 -0.84
C GLY A 19 -9.73 2.94 -0.53
N LEU A 20 -8.86 2.41 -1.40
CA LEU A 20 -8.05 1.22 -1.08
C LEU A 20 -7.01 1.51 0.01
N HIS A 21 -6.47 2.72 0.03
CA HIS A 21 -5.56 3.16 1.08
C HIS A 21 -6.39 3.64 2.27
N ASP A 22 -6.13 3.08 3.45
CA ASP A 22 -6.78 3.52 4.68
C ASP A 22 -6.09 4.77 5.21
N HIS A 23 -6.62 5.94 4.86
CA HIS A 23 -6.04 7.23 5.27
C HIS A 23 -6.15 7.53 6.77
N ILE A 24 -6.88 6.71 7.54
CA ILE A 24 -7.07 6.90 8.98
C ILE A 24 -6.22 5.90 9.76
N GLY A 25 -6.34 4.62 9.43
CA GLY A 25 -5.63 3.52 10.07
C GLY A 25 -4.29 3.18 9.43
N GLY A 26 -4.00 3.65 8.22
CA GLY A 26 -2.80 3.28 7.46
C GLY A 26 -2.89 1.88 6.83
N GLY A 27 -2.02 1.60 5.87
CA GLY A 27 -2.03 0.38 5.08
C GLY A 27 -3.18 0.31 4.07
N PHE A 28 -3.27 -0.81 3.37
CA PHE A 28 -4.24 -1.01 2.27
C PHE A 28 -5.27 -2.08 2.56
N HIS A 29 -6.51 -1.83 2.17
CA HIS A 29 -7.58 -2.81 2.10
C HIS A 29 -7.36 -3.82 0.97
N ARG A 30 -7.87 -5.04 1.15
CA ARG A 30 -7.62 -6.16 0.23
C ARG A 30 -8.12 -5.92 -1.19
N TYR A 31 -9.33 -5.37 -1.33
CA TYR A 31 -9.91 -5.02 -2.64
C TYR A 31 -11.01 -3.97 -2.49
N SER A 32 -11.40 -3.37 -3.62
CA SER A 32 -12.58 -2.52 -3.73
C SER A 32 -13.72 -3.28 -4.40
N VAL A 33 -14.96 -2.99 -3.98
CA VAL A 33 -16.16 -3.55 -4.63
C VAL A 33 -16.61 -2.73 -5.84
N ASP A 34 -15.99 -1.58 -6.09
CA ASP A 34 -16.24 -0.74 -7.26
C ASP A 34 -14.97 -0.49 -8.10
N ALA A 35 -15.20 -0.10 -9.35
CA ALA A 35 -14.16 0.16 -10.35
C ALA A 35 -13.37 1.47 -10.12
N HIS A 36 -13.84 2.34 -9.23
CA HIS A 36 -13.18 3.62 -8.91
C HIS A 36 -12.32 3.52 -7.64
N TRP A 37 -12.28 2.34 -7.00
CA TRP A 37 -11.58 2.10 -5.75
C TRP A 37 -12.07 2.97 -4.59
N HIS A 38 -13.36 3.30 -4.55
CA HIS A 38 -13.92 4.16 -3.50
C HIS A 38 -14.41 3.36 -2.29
N VAL A 39 -15.04 2.20 -2.51
CA VAL A 39 -15.63 1.38 -1.46
C VAL A 39 -14.75 0.15 -1.19
N PRO A 40 -13.95 0.15 -0.12
CA PRO A 40 -13.10 -0.99 0.22
C PRO A 40 -13.89 -2.14 0.85
N HIS A 41 -13.35 -3.35 0.70
CA HIS A 41 -13.59 -4.45 1.63
C HIS A 41 -12.60 -4.31 2.78
N PHE A 42 -13.11 -4.10 4.01
CA PHE A 42 -12.30 -3.60 5.12
C PHE A 42 -11.18 -4.55 5.61
N GLU A 43 -11.23 -5.83 5.25
CA GLU A 43 -10.15 -6.81 5.50
C GLU A 43 -8.80 -6.33 4.94
N LYS A 44 -7.73 -6.54 5.70
CA LYS A 44 -6.35 -6.24 5.29
C LYS A 44 -5.49 -7.49 5.37
N MET A 45 -4.74 -7.77 4.29
CA MET A 45 -3.89 -8.96 4.22
C MET A 45 -2.41 -8.57 4.21
N LEU A 46 -1.59 -9.33 4.94
CA LEU A 46 -0.16 -9.05 5.08
C LEU A 46 0.57 -9.09 3.73
N TYR A 47 0.19 -10.03 2.87
CA TYR A 47 0.83 -10.18 1.57
C TYR A 47 0.55 -9.00 0.64
N ASP A 48 -0.62 -8.34 0.77
CA ASP A 48 -0.95 -7.13 0.01
C ASP A 48 -0.10 -5.96 0.49
N GLN A 49 0.06 -5.79 1.80
CA GLN A 49 0.97 -4.79 2.38
C GLN A 49 2.41 -4.99 1.87
N ALA A 50 2.94 -6.21 1.95
CA ALA A 50 4.31 -6.51 1.56
C ALA A 50 4.57 -6.25 0.06
N GLN A 51 3.63 -6.65 -0.81
CA GLN A 51 3.73 -6.44 -2.25
C GLN A 51 3.64 -4.95 -2.61
N LEU A 52 2.69 -4.22 -2.02
CA LEU A 52 2.55 -2.78 -2.27
C LEU A 52 3.74 -2.00 -1.73
N ALA A 53 4.21 -2.27 -0.52
CA ALA A 53 5.41 -1.63 0.03
C ALA A 53 6.61 -1.80 -0.91
N SER A 54 6.81 -3.01 -1.45
CA SER A 54 7.88 -3.27 -2.42
C SER A 54 7.71 -2.46 -3.71
N ALA A 55 6.50 -2.45 -4.29
CA ALA A 55 6.22 -1.72 -5.53
C ALA A 55 6.40 -0.19 -5.38
N PHE A 56 5.90 0.39 -4.27
CA PHE A 56 6.10 1.81 -3.97
C PHE A 56 7.56 2.13 -3.66
N PHE A 57 8.28 1.24 -2.99
CA PHE A 57 9.71 1.43 -2.69
C PHE A 57 10.55 1.43 -3.96
N ASP A 58 10.31 0.50 -4.89
CA ASP A 58 10.97 0.46 -6.19
C ASP A 58 10.68 1.75 -6.99
N ALA A 59 9.42 2.20 -7.01
CA ALA A 59 9.06 3.46 -7.66
C ALA A 59 9.79 4.65 -7.05
N PHE A 60 9.90 4.72 -5.72
CA PHE A 60 10.68 5.75 -5.02
C PHE A 60 12.18 5.66 -5.37
N GLN A 61 12.79 4.48 -5.35
CA GLN A 61 14.21 4.29 -5.67
C GLN A 61 14.56 4.79 -7.08
N ILE A 62 13.64 4.58 -8.03
CA ILE A 62 13.84 4.97 -9.43
C ILE A 62 13.61 6.47 -9.64
N THR A 63 12.62 7.06 -8.96
CA THR A 63 12.10 8.39 -9.31
C THR A 63 12.41 9.48 -8.29
N GLY A 64 12.70 9.11 -7.04
CA GLY A 64 12.77 10.03 -5.91
C GLY A 64 11.41 10.57 -5.45
N ASP A 65 10.29 10.01 -5.91
CA ASP A 65 8.95 10.49 -5.58
C ASP A 65 8.66 10.37 -4.06
N ALA A 66 8.53 11.52 -3.41
CA ALA A 66 8.28 11.61 -1.98
C ALA A 66 6.93 11.03 -1.55
N GLU A 67 5.90 11.04 -2.42
CA GLU A 67 4.62 10.42 -2.13
C GLU A 67 4.77 8.91 -2.02
N CYS A 68 5.51 8.29 -2.95
CA CYS A 68 5.80 6.85 -2.89
C CYS A 68 6.53 6.50 -1.58
N ALA A 69 7.52 7.31 -1.18
CA ALA A 69 8.22 7.10 0.09
C ALA A 69 7.31 7.28 1.32
N ALA A 70 6.35 8.20 1.28
CA ALA A 70 5.38 8.40 2.34
C ALA A 70 4.47 7.16 2.47
N THR A 71 3.95 6.66 1.35
CA THR A 71 3.10 5.45 1.32
C THR A 71 3.85 4.21 1.82
N VAL A 72 5.13 4.02 1.48
CA VAL A 72 5.93 2.91 2.03
C VAL A 72 6.01 2.99 3.56
N ARG A 73 6.27 4.17 4.11
CA ARG A 73 6.35 4.34 5.57
C ARG A 73 5.02 4.05 6.24
N ASP A 74 3.93 4.55 5.65
CA ASP A 74 2.57 4.28 6.14
C ASP A 74 2.28 2.77 6.21
N ILE A 75 2.54 2.03 5.12
CA ILE A 75 2.36 0.57 5.09
C ILE A 75 3.20 -0.12 6.16
N LEU A 76 4.48 0.26 6.30
CA LEU A 76 5.39 -0.36 7.25
C LEU A 76 5.02 -0.04 8.71
N ASP A 77 4.53 1.18 8.99
CA ASP A 77 4.03 1.55 10.30
C ASP A 77 2.76 0.78 10.67
N TYR A 78 1.83 0.59 9.73
CA TYR A 78 0.67 -0.27 9.91
C TYR A 78 1.08 -1.73 10.18
N VAL A 79 1.95 -2.32 9.35
CA VAL A 79 2.41 -3.70 9.55
C VAL A 79 3.10 -3.88 10.90
N ARG A 80 3.93 -2.91 11.31
CA ARG A 80 4.62 -2.92 12.60
C ARG A 80 3.65 -2.82 13.78
N ARG A 81 2.62 -1.98 13.67
CA ARG A 81 1.68 -1.70 14.77
C ARG A 81 0.63 -2.79 14.92
N ASP A 82 0.03 -3.22 13.81
CA ASP A 82 -1.19 -4.05 13.82
C ASP A 82 -0.94 -5.47 13.33
N MET A 83 0.01 -5.69 12.42
CA MET A 83 0.27 -7.01 11.83
C MET A 83 1.46 -7.76 12.45
N THR A 84 2.14 -7.20 13.44
CA THR A 84 3.30 -7.83 14.10
C THR A 84 2.89 -8.33 15.49
N SER A 85 3.06 -9.63 15.74
CA SER A 85 2.78 -10.20 17.06
C SER A 85 3.92 -9.88 18.03
N PRO A 86 3.63 -9.72 19.34
CA PRO A 86 4.66 -9.49 20.37
C PRO A 86 5.73 -10.58 20.43
N GLU A 87 5.42 -11.79 19.95
CA GLU A 87 6.31 -12.94 19.87
C GLU A 87 7.25 -12.91 18.64
N GLY A 88 7.13 -11.89 17.78
CA GLY A 88 7.98 -11.66 16.62
C GLY A 88 7.47 -12.28 15.30
N GLY A 89 6.29 -12.90 15.33
CA GLY A 89 5.60 -13.36 14.12
C GLY A 89 4.81 -12.24 13.42
N PHE A 90 4.27 -12.54 12.23
CA PHE A 90 3.32 -11.66 11.56
C PHE A 90 1.96 -12.35 11.43
N TYR A 91 0.88 -11.61 11.64
CA TYR A 91 -0.47 -12.07 11.34
C TYR A 91 -0.67 -12.11 9.82
N SER A 92 -1.41 -13.11 9.32
CA SER A 92 -1.69 -13.21 7.88
C SER A 92 -2.73 -12.20 7.41
N ALA A 93 -3.62 -11.80 8.30
CA ALA A 93 -4.77 -10.95 8.03
C ALA A 93 -5.23 -10.24 9.31
N GLU A 94 -5.93 -9.12 9.14
CA GLU A 94 -6.72 -8.42 10.15
C GLU A 94 -8.21 -8.47 9.76
#